data_AF-A0A4Q1AAV3-F1
#
_entry.id   AF-A0A4Q1AAV3-F1
#
_cell.length_a   1.000
_cell.length_b   1.000
_cell.length_c   1.000
_cell.angle_alpha   90.00
_cell.angle_beta   90.00
_cell.angle_gamma   90.00
#
_symmetry.space_group_name_H-M   'P 1'
#
loop_
_entity.id
_entity.type
_entity.pdbx_description
1 polymer ?
#
loop_
_entity_poly.entity_id
_entity_poly.type
_entity_poly.pdbx_seq_one_letter_code
_entity_poly.pdbx_strand_id
1 'polypeptide(L)' 'MNKLFLLAIFAVVSYANDTIVQPKKCEIIKLSNFTTLVSCDKLDYIVQTKESRRDDEDNMKKITVLSEKENKIIINK' A
#
# COMPACT_ATOMS: atom_id res chain seq x y z
N MET A 1 23.43 14.55 -38.98
CA MET A 1 23.74 14.35 -37.55
C MET A 1 22.53 14.51 -36.60
N ASN A 2 21.34 14.96 -37.05
CA ASN A 2 20.16 15.14 -36.17
C ASN A 2 19.39 13.86 -35.77
N LYS A 3 19.59 12.72 -36.44
CA LYS A 3 18.74 11.53 -36.23
C LYS A 3 19.04 10.80 -34.90
N LEU A 4 20.29 10.83 -34.45
CA LEU A 4 20.69 10.23 -33.16
C LEU A 4 20.16 11.00 -31.96
N PHE A 5 20.06 12.34 -32.08
CA PHE A 5 19.55 13.20 -31.03
C PHE A 5 18.06 12.96 -30.76
N LEU A 6 17.28 12.74 -31.82
CA LEU A 6 15.85 12.38 -31.70
C LEU A 6 15.64 11.04 -30.99
N LEU A 7 16.48 10.03 -31.30
CA LEU A 7 16.37 8.72 -30.68
C LEU A 7 16.66 8.76 -29.17
N ALA A 8 17.65 9.60 -28.78
CA ALA A 8 17.98 9.80 -27.38
C ALA A 8 16.81 10.43 -26.60
N ILE A 9 16.14 11.44 -27.17
CA ILE A 9 14.97 12.09 -26.52
C ILE A 9 13.83 11.08 -26.29
N PHE A 10 13.53 10.24 -27.29
CA PHE A 10 12.48 9.22 -27.15
C PHE A 10 12.81 8.17 -26.08
N ALA A 11 14.10 7.81 -25.93
CA ALA A 11 14.52 6.90 -24.88
C ALA A 11 14.24 7.48 -23.49
N VAL A 12 14.60 8.75 -23.21
CA VAL A 12 14.42 9.36 -21.88
C VAL A 12 12.94 9.45 -21.47
N VAL A 13 12.04 9.76 -22.42
CA VAL A 13 10.59 9.85 -22.14
C VAL A 13 10.00 8.49 -21.78
N SER A 14 10.52 7.40 -22.36
CA SER A 14 10.03 6.05 -22.06
C SER A 14 10.37 5.58 -20.63
N TYR A 15 11.49 6.03 -20.07
CA TYR A 15 11.90 5.69 -18.69
C TYR A 15 11.21 6.55 -17.61
N ALA A 16 10.62 7.69 -17.98
CA ALA A 16 9.95 8.58 -17.03
C ALA A 16 8.56 8.09 -16.59
N ASN A 17 7.98 7.12 -17.29
CA ASN A 17 6.60 6.66 -17.06
C ASN A 17 6.48 5.51 -16.05
N ASP A 18 7.60 4.93 -15.60
CA ASP A 18 7.60 3.74 -14.73
C ASP A 18 7.50 4.06 -13.23
N THR A 19 7.47 5.32 -12.82
CA THR A 19 7.55 5.71 -11.39
C THR A 19 6.28 6.32 -10.80
N ILE A 20 5.25 6.58 -11.61
CA ILE A 20 3.97 7.08 -11.10
C ILE A 20 3.05 5.89 -10.84
N VAL A 21 3.38 5.13 -9.79
CA VAL A 21 2.42 4.21 -9.18
C VAL A 21 1.35 5.08 -8.53
N GLN A 22 0.31 5.43 -9.28
CA GLN A 22 -0.92 5.93 -8.66
C GLN A 22 -1.28 4.91 -7.57
N PRO A 23 -1.53 5.33 -6.32
CA PRO A 23 -1.96 4.38 -5.30
C PRO A 23 -3.26 3.77 -5.80
N LYS A 24 -3.19 2.50 -6.23
CA LYS A 24 -4.34 1.76 -6.74
C LYS A 24 -5.41 1.80 -5.66
N LYS A 25 -6.67 1.95 -6.08
CA LYS A 25 -7.82 2.02 -5.17
C LYS A 25 -7.79 0.80 -4.24
N CYS A 26 -7.52 1.02 -2.96
CA CYS A 26 -7.62 -0.01 -1.95
C CYS A 26 -9.08 -0.17 -1.54
N GLU A 27 -9.54 -1.40 -1.43
CA GLU A 27 -10.84 -1.72 -0.86
C GLU A 27 -10.72 -1.90 0.64
N ILE A 28 -11.61 -1.25 1.39
CA ILE A 28 -11.62 -1.31 2.85
C ILE A 28 -12.90 -2.00 3.27
N ILE A 29 -12.78 -3.18 3.87
CA ILE A 29 -13.89 -4.01 4.34
C ILE A 29 -13.81 -4.10 5.86
N LYS A 30 -14.81 -3.55 6.53
CA LYS A 30 -14.93 -3.65 7.99
C LYS A 30 -15.50 -5.03 8.36
N LEU A 31 -14.67 -5.91 8.92
CA LEU A 31 -15.08 -7.26 9.34
C LEU A 31 -15.75 -7.25 10.71
N SER A 32 -15.33 -6.35 11.60
CA SER A 32 -15.92 -6.15 12.92
C SER A 32 -15.65 -4.72 13.42
N ASN A 33 -16.10 -4.38 14.63
CA ASN A 33 -15.75 -3.10 15.26
C ASN A 33 -14.23 -2.93 15.49
N PHE A 34 -13.50 -4.05 15.58
CA PHE A 34 -12.08 -4.09 15.93
C PHE A 34 -11.20 -4.69 14.84
N THR A 35 -11.77 -5.04 13.68
CA THR A 35 -11.03 -5.71 12.60
C THR A 35 -11.44 -5.12 11.26
N THR A 36 -10.46 -4.65 10.50
CA THR A 36 -10.65 -4.14 9.13
C THR A 36 -9.70 -4.86 8.19
N LEU A 37 -10.22 -5.36 7.07
CA LEU A 37 -9.44 -5.84 5.95
C LEU A 37 -9.24 -4.69 4.97
N VAL A 38 -7.99 -4.44 4.61
CA VAL A 38 -7.60 -3.48 3.58
C VAL A 38 -6.97 -4.28 2.45
N SER A 39 -7.62 -4.34 1.30
CA SER A 39 -7.12 -5.05 0.13
C SER A 39 -6.63 -4.04 -0.91
N CYS A 40 -5.36 -4.09 -1.25
CA CYS A 40 -4.72 -3.18 -2.20
C CYS A 40 -4.03 -4.02 -3.29
N ASP A 41 -4.68 -4.29 -4.43
CA ASP A 41 -4.12 -4.96 -5.64
C ASP A 41 -3.22 -6.20 -5.40
N LYS A 42 -1.98 -6.01 -4.94
CA LYS A 42 -0.99 -7.06 -4.64
C LYS A 42 -0.77 -7.33 -3.15
N LEU A 43 -1.45 -6.62 -2.26
CA LEU A 43 -1.20 -6.67 -0.83
C LEU A 43 -2.48 -6.50 -0.03
N ASP A 44 -2.77 -7.50 0.79
CA ASP A 44 -3.90 -7.49 1.70
C ASP A 44 -3.40 -7.32 3.13
N TYR A 45 -4.11 -6.52 3.93
CA TYR A 45 -3.77 -6.24 5.32
C TYR A 45 -4.98 -6.45 6.21
N ILE A 46 -4.82 -7.15 7.32
CA ILE A 46 -5.80 -7.18 8.41
C ILE A 46 -5.30 -6.24 9.50
N VAL A 47 -6.03 -5.15 9.73
CA VAL A 47 -5.80 -4.21 10.81
C VAL A 47 -6.70 -4.57 11.98
N GLN A 48 -6.10 -4.92 13.11
CA GLN A 48 -6.78 -5.12 14.38
C GLN A 48 -6.63 -3.88 15.25
N THR A 49 -7.75 -3.31 15.66
CA THR A 49 -7.81 -2.15 16.54
C THR A 49 -8.24 -2.56 17.95
N LYS A 50 -7.78 -1.82 18.95
CA LYS A 50 -8.24 -1.90 20.35
C LYS A 50 -9.24 -0.78 20.59
N GLU A 51 -10.06 -0.94 21.63
CA GLU A 51 -10.93 0.13 22.09
C GLU A 51 -10.09 1.28 22.65
N SER A 52 -10.38 2.48 22.17
CA SER A 52 -9.70 3.69 22.61
C SER A 52 -10.13 4.06 24.02
N ARG A 53 -9.17 4.41 24.89
CA ARG A 53 -9.50 4.97 26.21
C ARG A 53 -9.57 6.49 26.19
N ARG A 54 -8.99 7.14 25.18
CA ARG A 54 -8.93 8.60 24.99
C ARG A 54 -8.92 8.94 23.51
N ASP A 55 -9.58 10.03 23.12
CA ASP A 55 -9.78 10.41 21.71
C ASP A 55 -8.48 10.62 20.92
N ASP A 56 -7.35 10.82 21.60
CA ASP A 56 -6.02 11.04 21.02
C ASP A 56 -5.15 9.76 20.94
N GLU A 57 -5.63 8.61 21.41
CA GLU A 57 -4.83 7.39 21.48
C GLU A 57 -4.87 6.62 20.15
N ASP A 58 -3.69 6.18 19.67
CA ASP A 58 -3.62 5.25 18.54
C ASP A 58 -4.26 3.91 18.94
N ASN A 59 -5.33 3.58 18.22
CA ASN A 59 -6.13 2.40 18.46
C ASN A 59 -5.61 1.19 17.69
N MET A 60 -4.56 1.32 16.90
CA MET A 60 -3.98 0.21 16.15
C MET A 60 -3.19 -0.72 17.08
N LYS A 61 -3.65 -1.97 17.21
CA LYS A 61 -3.00 -3.01 18.04
C LYS A 61 -2.04 -3.87 17.22
N LYS A 62 -2.47 -4.30 16.03
CA LYS A 62 -1.72 -5.24 15.19
C LYS A 62 -2.14 -5.10 13.74
N ILE A 63 -1.17 -5.13 12.82
CA ILE A 63 -1.41 -5.29 11.39
C ILE A 63 -0.84 -6.65 10.96
N THR A 64 -1.63 -7.45 10.26
CA THR A 64 -1.15 -8.67 9.60
C THR A 64 -1.17 -8.42 8.10
N VAL A 65 0.00 -8.45 7.47
CA VAL A 65 0.16 -8.48 6.02
C VAL A 65 -0.10 -9.90 5.53
N LEU A 66 -1.01 -10.03 4.57
CA LEU A 66 -1.29 -11.23 3.81
C LEU A 66 -0.69 -11.04 2.42
N SER A 67 0.30 -11.87 2.09
CA SER A 67 0.87 -11.98 0.75
C SER A 67 0.84 -13.44 0.35
N GLU A 68 0.73 -13.72 -0.95
CA GLU A 68 0.66 -15.09 -1.50
C GLU A 68 1.82 -15.99 -1.04
N LYS A 69 2.96 -15.40 -0.67
CA LYS A 69 4.17 -16.14 -0.29
C LYS A 69 4.46 -16.11 1.22
N GLU A 70 4.10 -15.04 1.93
CA GLU A 70 4.48 -14.85 3.34
C GLU A 70 3.48 -13.98 4.11
N ASN A 71 3.17 -14.37 5.35
CA ASN A 71 2.38 -13.57 6.28
C ASN A 71 3.32 -12.83 7.24
N LYS A 72 3.25 -11.50 7.30
CA LYS A 72 4.09 -10.68 8.21
C LYS A 72 3.23 -9.97 9.23
N ILE A 73 3.56 -10.13 10.51
CA ILE A 73 2.87 -9.45 11.61
C ILE A 73 3.67 -8.21 12.01
N ILE A 74 3.02 -7.05 11.98
CA ILE A 74 3.54 -5.77 12.48
C ILE A 74 2.74 -5.45 13.76
N ILE A 75 3.44 -5.27 14.88
CA ILE A 75 2.86 -4.93 16.17
C ILE A 75 3.28 -3.51 16.51
N ASN A 76 2.33 -2.64 16.85
CA ASN A 76 2.64 -1.32 17.38
C ASN A 76 3.08 -1.48 18.84
N LYS A 77 4.28 -0.99 19.19
CA LYS A 77 4.92 -1.26 20.48
C LYS A 77 4.86 -0.04 21.38
#